data_AF-A0ABD2RSQ8-F1
#
_entry.id   AF-A0ABD2RSQ8-F1
#
_cell.length_a   1.000
_cell.length_b   1.000
_cell.length_c   1.000
_cell.angle_alpha   90.00
_cell.angle_beta   90.00
_cell.angle_gamma   90.00
#
_symmetry.space_group_name_H-M   'P 1'
#
loop_
_entity.id
_entity.type
_entity.pdbx_description
1 polymer ?
#
loop_
_entity_poly.entity_id
_entity_poly.type
_entity_poly.pdbx_seq_one_letter_code
_entity_poly.pdbx_strand_id
1 'polypeptide(L)'
;MLEMTCEEHDRLAAQSQFLTHTIGRILSEMEVEPTPIDTKGFQKLVQVKESSVKDSFDLFSGLFIHNRFARQQMKNLEVALEKTKEKLQERSKELQDPIISKF
;
A
#
# COMPACT_ATOMS: atom_id res chain seq x y z
N MET A 1 13.66 -21.26 10.83
CA MET A 1 14.13 -20.00 10.23
C MET A 1 14.78 -20.32 8.91
N LEU A 2 14.68 -19.42 7.92
CA LEU A 2 15.40 -19.53 6.65
C LEU A 2 16.75 -18.81 6.80
N GLU A 3 17.83 -19.43 6.35
CA GLU A 3 19.18 -18.86 6.44
C GLU A 3 19.44 -17.89 5.27
N MET A 4 19.87 -16.66 5.58
CA MET A 4 20.22 -15.61 4.62
C MET A 4 21.08 -14.52 5.28
N THR A 5 21.69 -13.64 4.48
CA THR A 5 22.44 -12.49 5.01
C THR A 5 21.50 -11.41 5.53
N CYS A 6 21.98 -10.55 6.44
CA CYS A 6 21.19 -9.41 6.94
C CYS A 6 20.77 -8.46 5.81
N GLU A 7 21.65 -8.24 4.83
CA GLU A 7 21.33 -7.39 3.68
C GLU A 7 20.20 -7.99 2.84
N GLU A 8 20.25 -9.30 2.58
CA GLU A 8 19.19 -9.98 1.84
C GLU A 8 17.86 -9.92 2.59
N HIS A 9 17.91 -10.20 3.89
CA HIS A 9 16.76 -10.08 4.77
C HIS A 9 16.13 -8.68 4.69
N ASP A 10 16.92 -7.62 4.84
CA ASP A 10 16.41 -6.25 4.84
C ASP A 10 15.82 -5.87 3.49
N ARG A 11 16.43 -6.30 2.38
CA ARG A 11 15.90 -6.08 1.04
C ARG A 11 14.53 -6.73 0.88
N LEU A 12 14.40 -7.99 1.29
CA LEU A 12 13.14 -8.74 1.22
C LEU A 12 12.09 -8.17 2.17
N ALA A 13 12.47 -7.83 3.40
CA ALA A 13 11.59 -7.24 4.41
C ALA A 13 11.06 -5.86 3.97
N ALA A 14 11.89 -5.04 3.30
CA ALA A 14 11.44 -3.77 2.73
C ALA A 14 10.35 -3.96 1.67
N GLN A 15 10.51 -4.97 0.81
CA GLN A 15 9.57 -5.27 -0.29
C GLN A 15 8.29 -5.99 0.17
N SER A 16 8.32 -6.60 1.36
CA SER A 16 7.21 -7.38 1.90
C SER A 16 6.66 -6.76 3.18
N GLN A 17 7.30 -7.02 4.33
CA GLN A 17 6.84 -6.58 5.65
C GLN A 17 6.60 -5.06 5.71
N PHE A 18 7.59 -4.26 5.33
CA PHE A 18 7.46 -2.80 5.39
C PHE A 18 6.32 -2.30 4.49
N LEU A 19 6.17 -2.84 3.29
CA LEU A 19 5.09 -2.50 2.37
C LEU A 19 3.72 -2.90 2.95
N THR A 20 3.60 -4.11 3.53
CA THR A 20 2.37 -4.57 4.18
C THR A 20 1.97 -3.66 5.34
N HIS A 21 2.90 -3.32 6.25
CA HIS A 21 2.61 -2.40 7.35
C HIS A 21 2.26 -1.00 6.86
N THR A 22 2.93 -0.52 5.81
CA THR A 22 2.63 0.79 5.22
C THR A 22 1.20 0.83 4.70
N ILE A 23 0.78 -0.17 3.93
CA ILE A 23 -0.60 -0.27 3.41
C ILE A 23 -1.59 -0.38 4.57
N GLY A 24 -1.36 -1.25 5.55
CA GLY A 24 -2.26 -1.42 6.69
C GLY A 24 -2.43 -0.14 7.51
N ARG A 25 -1.35 0.63 7.71
CA ARG A 25 -1.42 1.93 8.39
C ARG A 25 -2.12 3.00 7.55
N ILE A 26 -1.90 3.06 6.23
CA ILE A 26 -2.66 3.96 5.34
C ILE A 26 -4.17 3.64 5.43
N LEU A 27 -4.54 2.36 5.41
CA LEU A 27 -5.94 1.95 5.58
C LEU A 27 -6.51 2.37 6.96
N SER A 28 -5.67 2.41 7.99
CA SER A 28 -6.05 2.91 9.31
C SER A 28 -6.25 4.43 9.33
N GLU A 29 -5.33 5.19 8.71
CA GLU A 29 -5.45 6.65 8.57
C GLU A 29 -6.66 7.05 7.73
N MET A 30 -7.04 6.20 6.77
CA MET A 30 -8.28 6.36 5.99
C MET A 30 -9.55 5.98 6.77
N GLU A 31 -9.43 5.52 8.01
CA GLU A 31 -10.54 5.06 8.85
C GLU A 31 -11.44 4.03 8.15
N VAL A 32 -10.83 3.08 7.42
CA VAL A 32 -11.55 2.07 6.64
C VAL A 32 -12.27 1.09 7.56
N GLU A 33 -13.59 0.96 7.41
CA GLU A 33 -14.42 0.03 8.19
C GLU A 33 -15.15 -1.00 7.31
N PRO A 34 -15.49 -2.19 7.85
CA PRO A 34 -16.32 -3.18 7.16
C PRO A 34 -17.66 -2.61 6.71
N THR A 35 -18.16 -3.11 5.58
CA THR A 35 -19.46 -2.74 5.01
C THR A 35 -20.37 -3.96 4.82
N PRO A 36 -21.70 -3.77 4.69
CA PRO A 36 -22.61 -4.88 4.39
C PRO A 36 -22.37 -5.59 3.05
N ILE A 37 -21.59 -4.99 2.14
CA ILE A 37 -21.33 -5.50 0.78
C ILE A 37 -19.85 -5.83 0.56
N ASP A 38 -19.12 -6.14 1.63
CA ASP A 38 -17.69 -6.43 1.57
C ASP A 38 -17.36 -7.58 0.61
N THR A 39 -16.50 -7.27 -0.35
CA THR A 39 -15.88 -8.30 -1.18
C THR A 39 -14.84 -9.08 -0.36
N LYS A 40 -14.54 -10.32 -0.77
CA LYS A 40 -13.45 -11.11 -0.15
C LYS A 40 -12.09 -10.41 -0.19
N GLY A 41 -11.85 -9.59 -1.21
CA GLY A 41 -10.63 -8.79 -1.29
C GLY A 41 -10.59 -7.71 -0.21
N PHE A 42 -11.68 -6.98 -0.03
CA PHE A 42 -11.76 -5.93 0.98
C PHE A 42 -11.69 -6.49 2.41
N GLN A 43 -12.32 -7.64 2.68
CA GLN A 43 -12.19 -8.34 3.98
C GLN A 43 -10.71 -8.61 4.34
N LYS A 44 -9.87 -8.96 3.36
CA LYS A 44 -8.42 -9.14 3.60
C LYS A 44 -7.71 -7.82 3.87
N LEU A 45 -8.10 -6.73 3.22
CA LEU A 45 -7.54 -5.40 3.49
C LEU A 45 -7.87 -4.93 4.91
N VAL A 46 -9.10 -5.16 5.38
CA VAL A 46 -9.48 -4.90 6.78
C VAL A 46 -8.61 -5.72 7.74
N GLN A 47 -8.39 -7.01 7.46
CA GLN A 47 -7.48 -7.83 8.28
C GLN A 47 -6.03 -7.31 8.28
N VAL A 48 -5.55 -6.78 7.16
CA VAL A 48 -4.22 -6.14 7.07
C VAL A 48 -4.17 -4.84 7.88
N LYS A 49 -5.23 -4.01 7.85
CA LYS A 49 -5.38 -2.83 8.72
C LYS A 49 -5.24 -3.26 10.18
N GLU A 50 -6.09 -4.19 10.62
CA GLU A 50 -6.17 -4.64 12.01
C GLU A 50 -4.88 -5.29 12.51
N SER A 51 -4.17 -6.04 11.67
CA SER A 51 -2.88 -6.64 12.06
C SER A 51 -1.76 -5.60 12.15
N SER A 52 -1.73 -4.64 11.22
CA SER A 52 -0.64 -3.66 11.12
C SER A 52 -0.64 -2.61 12.23
N VAL A 53 -1.81 -2.34 12.84
CA VAL A 53 -1.97 -1.36 13.92
C VAL A 53 -1.81 -1.95 15.32
N LYS A 54 -1.73 -3.28 15.46
CA LYS A 54 -1.42 -3.93 16.75
C LYS A 54 0.00 -3.64 17.20
N ASP A 55 0.89 -3.42 16.25
CA ASP A 55 2.27 -3.03 16.52
C ASP A 55 2.38 -1.54 16.83
N SER A 56 3.28 -1.19 17.74
CA SER A 56 3.54 0.20 18.10
C SER A 56 4.02 0.99 16.88
N PHE A 57 3.75 2.29 16.88
CA PHE A 57 4.30 3.17 15.85
C PHE A 57 5.83 3.15 15.87
N ASP A 58 6.45 3.02 17.04
CA ASP A 58 7.91 2.90 17.18
C ASP A 58 8.46 1.69 16.40
N LEU A 59 7.83 0.52 16.50
CA LEU A 59 8.26 -0.67 15.74
C LEU A 59 8.19 -0.42 14.23
N PHE A 60 7.10 0.16 13.76
CA PHE A 60 6.94 0.51 12.34
C PHE A 60 7.96 1.56 11.89
N SER A 61 8.18 2.60 12.68
CA SER A 61 9.17 3.63 12.38
C SER A 61 10.58 3.04 12.30
N GLY A 62 10.88 2.03 13.13
CA GLY A 62 12.13 1.27 13.08
C GLY A 62 12.34 0.57 11.74
N LEU A 63 11.28 -0.05 11.17
CA LEU A 63 11.34 -0.67 9.83
C LEU A 63 11.73 0.33 8.74
N PHE A 64 11.37 1.61 8.88
CA PHE A 64 11.71 2.63 7.91
C PHE A 64 13.08 3.28 8.17
N ILE A 65 13.37 3.61 9.42
CA ILE A 65 14.56 4.36 9.83
C ILE A 65 15.81 3.50 9.66
N HIS A 66 15.74 2.22 10.03
CA HIS A 66 16.90 1.34 10.11
C HIS A 66 17.10 0.44 8.89
N ASN A 67 16.08 0.28 8.03
CA ASN A 67 16.22 -0.46 6.77
C ASN A 67 16.47 0.50 5.59
N ARG A 68 17.70 0.52 5.07
CA ARG A 68 18.08 1.41 3.96
C ARG A 68 17.23 1.22 2.69
N PHE A 69 16.64 0.03 2.49
CA PHE A 69 15.82 -0.28 1.33
C PHE A 69 14.37 0.22 1.48
N ALA A 70 13.89 0.46 2.70
CA ALA A 70 12.51 0.89 2.95
C ALA A 70 12.20 2.26 2.33
N ARG A 71 13.16 3.19 2.31
CA ARG A 71 13.01 4.52 1.68
C ARG A 71 12.69 4.42 0.20
N GLN A 72 13.38 3.54 -0.52
CA GLN A 72 13.12 3.32 -1.94
C GLN A 72 11.75 2.66 -2.14
N GLN A 73 11.33 1.74 -1.25
CA GLN A 73 10.01 1.13 -1.34
C GLN A 73 8.87 2.12 -1.08
N MET A 74 9.03 3.06 -0.14
CA MET A 74 8.06 4.14 0.06
C MET A 74 7.91 4.99 -1.21
N LYS A 75 9.04 5.43 -1.79
CA LYS A 75 9.02 6.19 -3.06
C LYS A 75 8.38 5.40 -4.20
N ASN A 76 8.63 4.10 -4.29
CA ASN A 76 8.00 3.25 -5.30
C ASN A 76 6.47 3.21 -5.12
N LEU A 77 5.99 3.11 -3.88
CA LEU A 77 4.57 3.12 -3.55
C LEU A 77 3.91 4.47 -3.96
N GLU A 78 4.53 5.60 -3.60
CA GLU A 78 4.05 6.94 -3.96
C GLU A 78 3.94 7.10 -5.49
N VAL A 79 4.98 6.74 -6.23
CA VAL A 79 4.99 6.81 -7.70
C VAL A 79 3.93 5.89 -8.31
N ALA A 80 3.73 4.69 -7.75
CA ALA A 80 2.71 3.76 -8.24
C ALA A 80 1.29 4.29 -7.99
N LEU A 81 1.07 4.94 -6.84
CA LEU A 81 -0.21 5.57 -6.51
C LEU A 81 -0.54 6.71 -7.49
N GLU A 82 0.38 7.66 -7.68
CA GLU A 82 0.15 8.79 -8.60
C GLU A 82 -0.06 8.30 -10.04
N LYS A 83 0.75 7.36 -10.54
CA LYS A 83 0.55 6.79 -11.88
C LYS A 83 -0.82 6.11 -12.04
N THR A 84 -1.30 5.43 -11.01
CA THR A 84 -2.62 4.78 -11.04
C THR A 84 -3.73 5.83 -11.10
N LYS A 85 -3.59 6.90 -10.30
CA LYS A 85 -4.51 8.03 -10.28
C LYS A 85 -4.55 8.79 -11.60
N GLU A 86 -3.39 9.08 -12.21
CA GLU A 86 -3.28 9.74 -13.52
C GLU A 86 -4.05 8.95 -14.59
N LYS A 87 -3.82 7.63 -14.69
CA LYS A 87 -4.54 6.76 -15.63
C LYS A 87 -6.06 6.79 -15.46
N LEU A 88 -6.54 6.83 -14.21
CA LEU A 88 -7.98 6.92 -13.93
C LEU A 88 -8.55 8.27 -14.38
N GLN A 89 -7.81 9.36 -14.15
CA GLN A 89 -8.22 10.71 -14.55
C GLN A 89 -8.21 10.89 -16.07
N GLU A 90 -7.21 10.35 -16.76
CA GLU A 90 -7.14 10.33 -18.22
C GLU A 90 -8.35 9.59 -18.81
N ARG A 91 -8.63 8.38 -18.33
CA ARG A 91 -9.78 7.60 -18.80
C ARG A 91 -11.12 8.29 -18.53
N SER A 92 -11.25 8.98 -17.39
CA SER A 92 -12.46 9.75 -17.08
C SER A 92 -12.65 10.92 -18.04
N LYS A 93 -11.58 11.60 -18.46
CA LYS A 93 -11.65 12.71 -19.43
C LYS A 93 -12.08 12.22 -20.80
N GLU A 94 -11.55 11.09 -21.27
CA GLU A 94 -11.94 10.48 -22.55
C GLU A 94 -13.44 10.17 -22.62
N LEU A 95 -14.01 9.64 -21.53
CA LEU A 95 -15.45 9.32 -21.47
C LEU A 95 -16.36 10.55 -21.37
N GLN A 96 -15.83 11.68 -20.89
CA GLN A 96 -16.54 12.96 -20.82
C GLN A 96 -16.40 13.79 -22.10
N ASP A 97 -15.56 13.37 -23.06
CA ASP A 97 -15.42 14.02 -24.36
C ASP A 97 -16.71 13.80 -25.20
N PRO A 98 -17.43 14.86 -25.57
CA PRO A 98 -18.66 14.77 -26.36
C PRO A 98 -18.50 14.03 -27.70
N ILE A 99 -17.28 13.97 -28.24
CA ILE A 99 -16.98 13.30 -29.51
C ILE A 99 -16.96 11.78 -29.35
N ILE A 100 -16.52 11.25 -28.20
CA ILE A 100 -16.45 9.81 -27.92
C ILE A 100 -17.79 9.27 -27.39
N SER A 101 -18.58 10.07 -26.67
CA SER A 101 -19.89 9.66 -26.12
C SER A 101 -21.00 9.37 -27.15
N LYS A 102 -20.74 9.59 -28.45
CA LYS A 102 -21.72 9.43 -29.54
C LYS A 102 -21.53 8.18 -30.40
N PHE A 103 -20.62 7.28 -30.03
CA PHE A 103 -20.47 5.94 -30.61
C PHE A 103 -20.50 4.88 -29.51
#